data_AF-A0A2A9EQ51-F1
#
_entry.id   AF-A0A2A9EQ51-F1
#
_cell.length_a   1.000
_cell.length_b   1.000
_cell.length_c   1.000
_cell.angle_alpha   90.00
_cell.angle_beta   90.00
_cell.angle_gamma   90.00
#
_symmetry.space_group_name_H-M   'P 1'
#
loop_
_entity.id
_entity.type
_entity.pdbx_description
1 polymer ?
#
loop_
_entity_poly.entity_id
_entity_poly.type
_entity_poly.pdbx_seq_one_letter_code
_entity_poly.pdbx_strand_id
1 'polypeptide(L)'
;MTDDGRLAPVEGMAEDSVAGFRAQVAQAARDRAGSWDAVAEVLARPDEGFVERLRAGEPATVWRLGARWLGADAELLTRDLMSLDVYARGSRRRAPADDLAALRADHDRLVAPEGDLTAPVREVAEMCRQEAAAWASGDMAGGRALRAEERRRIEERLVPGLPNVGARLALEAEARVSRTLGRLVLAVLSVESGKDYQRAVLRDDE
;
A
#
# COMPACT_ATOMS: atom_id res chain seq x y z
N MET A 1 32.03 22.48 -52.52
CA MET A 1 30.73 22.55 -51.84
C MET A 1 30.35 21.14 -51.42
N THR A 2 30.65 20.78 -50.19
CA THR A 2 30.21 19.54 -49.54
C THR A 2 29.75 19.95 -48.16
N ASP A 3 28.45 20.23 -48.09
CA ASP A 3 27.71 20.52 -46.86
C ASP A 3 27.23 19.16 -46.33
N ASP A 4 28.07 18.50 -45.52
CA ASP A 4 27.73 17.24 -44.87
C ASP A 4 26.97 17.61 -43.57
N GLY A 5 25.67 17.83 -43.72
CA GLY A 5 24.71 18.23 -42.68
C GLY A 5 24.50 17.16 -41.59
N ARG A 6 25.58 16.73 -40.96
CA ARG A 6 25.55 15.90 -39.76
C ARG A 6 25.36 16.81 -38.56
N LEU A 7 24.11 16.87 -38.09
CA LEU A 7 23.79 17.38 -36.76
C LEU A 7 24.68 16.66 -35.74
N ALA A 8 25.41 17.44 -34.95
CA ALA A 8 26.19 16.93 -33.82
C ALA A 8 25.26 16.12 -32.90
N PRO A 9 25.76 15.01 -32.29
CA PRO A 9 25.00 14.31 -31.26
C PRO A 9 24.66 15.32 -30.16
N VAL A 10 23.39 15.40 -29.78
CA VAL A 10 22.97 16.20 -28.63
C VAL A 10 23.57 15.56 -27.38
N GLU A 11 24.72 16.07 -26.95
CA GLU A 11 25.29 15.79 -25.63
C GLU A 11 24.28 16.28 -24.58
N GLY A 12 23.58 15.35 -23.93
CA GLY A 12 22.60 15.68 -22.89
C GLY A 12 21.56 14.61 -22.59
N MET A 13 21.37 13.61 -23.46
CA MET A 13 20.38 12.53 -23.25
C MET A 13 20.94 11.27 -22.56
N ALA A 14 22.19 11.29 -22.08
CA ALA A 14 22.84 10.12 -21.48
C ALA A 14 22.92 10.16 -19.93
N GLU A 15 22.25 11.12 -19.27
CA GLU A 15 22.06 11.10 -17.82
C GLU A 15 20.83 10.28 -17.38
N ASP A 16 20.26 9.48 -18.29
CA ASP A 16 19.46 8.29 -17.98
C ASP A 16 20.37 7.20 -17.37
N SER A 17 20.99 7.57 -16.25
CA SER A 17 22.16 6.95 -15.68
C SER A 17 21.75 5.87 -14.68
N VAL A 18 22.69 4.96 -14.38
CA VAL A 18 22.57 4.01 -13.26
C VAL A 18 22.20 4.73 -11.94
N ALA A 19 22.58 6.00 -11.77
CA ALA A 19 22.16 6.80 -10.62
C ALA A 19 20.65 7.14 -10.65
N GLY A 20 20.12 7.55 -11.81
CA GLY A 20 18.68 7.80 -12.00
C GLY A 20 17.83 6.55 -11.73
N PHE A 21 18.25 5.41 -12.28
CA PHE A 21 17.60 4.12 -12.01
C PHE A 21 17.59 3.77 -10.51
N ARG A 22 18.74 3.86 -9.84
CA ARG A 22 18.84 3.59 -8.39
C ARG A 22 17.94 4.49 -7.56
N ALA A 23 17.85 5.79 -7.91
CA ALA A 23 16.99 6.73 -7.21
C ALA A 23 15.50 6.37 -7.38
N GLN A 24 15.08 5.95 -8.57
CA GLN A 24 13.71 5.49 -8.83
C GLN A 24 13.38 4.23 -8.03
N VAL A 25 14.26 3.22 -8.03
CA VAL A 25 14.03 1.98 -7.27
C VAL A 25 14.01 2.27 -5.76
N ALA A 26 14.91 3.12 -5.27
CA ALA A 26 14.89 3.54 -3.87
C ALA A 26 13.57 4.23 -3.49
N GLN A 27 13.03 5.08 -4.37
CA GLN A 27 11.75 5.74 -4.12
C GLN A 27 10.59 4.74 -4.14
N ALA A 28 10.57 3.81 -5.11
CA ALA A 28 9.56 2.75 -5.17
C ALA A 28 9.55 1.90 -3.89
N ALA A 29 10.71 1.55 -3.36
CA ALA A 29 10.82 0.83 -2.09
C ALA A 29 10.30 1.64 -0.88
N ARG A 30 10.50 2.97 -0.85
CA ARG A 30 9.87 3.84 0.18
C ARG A 30 8.35 3.90 0.06
N ASP A 31 7.82 4.02 -1.16
CA ASP A 31 6.37 4.08 -1.40
C ASP A 31 5.72 2.75 -0.99
N ARG A 32 6.39 1.62 -1.27
CA ARG A 32 5.99 0.29 -0.79
C ARG A 32 5.99 0.19 0.73
N ALA A 33 7.04 0.70 1.39
CA ALA A 33 7.07 0.76 2.86
C ALA A 33 5.86 1.54 3.41
N GLY A 34 5.55 2.71 2.83
CA GLY A 34 4.40 3.51 3.23
C GLY A 34 3.06 2.79 3.03
N SER A 35 2.92 1.99 1.98
CA SER A 35 1.74 1.14 1.78
C SER A 35 1.61 0.07 2.86
N TRP A 36 2.71 -0.58 3.25
CA TRP A 36 2.69 -1.56 4.35
C TRP A 36 2.45 -0.93 5.72
N ASP A 37 2.97 0.27 5.97
CA ASP A 37 2.66 1.02 7.19
C ASP A 37 1.15 1.33 7.26
N ALA A 38 0.52 1.68 6.13
CA ALA A 38 -0.92 1.90 6.05
C ALA A 38 -1.73 0.59 6.23
N VAL A 39 -1.25 -0.55 5.73
CA VAL A 39 -1.83 -1.87 6.07
C VAL A 39 -1.77 -2.12 7.58
N ALA A 40 -0.61 -1.89 8.21
CA ALA A 40 -0.44 -2.08 9.65
C ALA A 40 -1.37 -1.18 10.48
N GLU A 41 -1.64 0.05 10.02
CA GLU A 41 -2.60 0.96 10.66
C GLU A 41 -4.04 0.41 10.61
N VAL A 42 -4.44 -0.22 9.49
CA VAL A 42 -5.76 -0.88 9.36
C VAL A 42 -5.87 -2.13 10.24
N LEU A 43 -4.78 -2.87 10.42
CA LEU A 43 -4.75 -4.08 11.24
C LEU A 43 -4.66 -3.77 12.75
N ALA A 44 -4.11 -2.62 13.12
CA ALA A 44 -4.08 -2.16 14.49
C ALA A 44 -5.49 -1.84 14.99
N ARG A 45 -5.71 -2.02 16.30
CA ARG A 45 -6.99 -1.66 16.90
C ARG A 45 -7.22 -0.15 16.77
N PRO A 46 -8.35 0.31 16.19
CA PRO A 46 -8.60 1.73 15.98
C PRO A 46 -8.59 2.55 17.27
N ASP A 47 -7.94 3.71 17.23
CA ASP A 47 -7.92 4.71 18.29
C ASP A 47 -8.47 6.06 17.81
N GLU A 48 -8.58 7.01 18.74
CA GLU A 48 -9.09 8.35 18.49
C GLU A 48 -8.25 9.09 17.44
N GLY A 49 -6.92 8.89 17.45
CA GLY A 49 -6.00 9.52 16.51
C GLY A 49 -6.17 9.00 15.08
N PHE A 50 -6.37 7.69 14.90
CA PHE A 50 -6.69 7.12 13.60
C PHE A 50 -7.99 7.68 13.05
N VAL A 51 -9.04 7.80 13.88
CA VAL A 51 -10.32 8.38 13.47
C VAL A 51 -10.17 9.84 13.05
N GLU A 52 -9.40 10.63 13.81
CA GLU A 52 -9.12 12.02 13.44
C GLU A 52 -8.47 12.13 12.05
N ARG A 53 -7.40 11.37 11.82
CA ARG A 53 -6.69 11.33 10.52
C ARG A 53 -7.60 10.86 9.39
N LEU A 54 -8.38 9.80 9.62
CA LEU A 54 -9.33 9.26 8.63
C LEU A 54 -10.39 10.29 8.24
N ARG A 55 -10.88 11.07 9.21
CA ARG A 55 -11.85 12.17 8.98
C ARG A 55 -11.21 13.38 8.29
N ALA A 56 -9.92 13.61 8.51
CA ALA A 56 -9.12 14.60 7.79
C ALA A 56 -8.78 14.17 6.35
N GLY A 57 -8.95 12.88 6.02
CA GLY A 57 -8.63 12.32 4.70
C GLY A 57 -7.15 11.96 4.52
N GLU A 58 -6.36 11.96 5.60
CA GLU A 58 -4.93 11.65 5.55
C GLU A 58 -4.63 10.24 5.03
N PRO A 59 -5.34 9.17 5.43
CA PRO A 59 -5.07 7.83 4.92
C PRO A 59 -5.18 7.73 3.39
N ALA A 60 -6.15 8.42 2.78
CA ALA A 60 -6.28 8.42 1.32
C ALA A 60 -5.05 9.06 0.64
N THR A 61 -4.46 10.08 1.25
CA THR A 61 -3.19 10.67 0.78
C THR A 61 -2.03 9.69 0.94
N VAL A 62 -1.91 9.04 2.10
CA VAL A 62 -0.85 8.03 2.36
C VAL A 62 -0.92 6.90 1.33
N TRP A 63 -2.10 6.31 1.11
CA TRP A 63 -2.27 5.26 0.11
C TRP A 63 -1.97 5.72 -1.32
N ARG A 64 -2.34 6.95 -1.71
CA ARG A 64 -1.98 7.49 -3.03
C ARG A 64 -0.48 7.64 -3.20
N LEU A 65 0.22 8.13 -2.18
CA LEU A 65 1.68 8.24 -2.20
C LEU A 65 2.30 6.84 -2.30
N GLY A 66 1.83 5.91 -1.48
CA GLY A 66 2.29 4.53 -1.45
C GLY A 66 1.99 3.75 -2.74
N ALA A 67 1.01 4.17 -3.55
CA ALA A 67 0.66 3.54 -4.82
C ALA A 67 1.40 4.13 -6.03
N ARG A 68 2.19 5.21 -5.88
CA ARG A 68 2.84 5.89 -7.02
C ARG A 68 3.74 4.98 -7.85
N TRP A 69 4.42 4.05 -7.18
CA TRP A 69 5.32 3.10 -7.84
C TRP A 69 4.59 2.11 -8.75
N LEU A 70 3.27 2.00 -8.66
CA LEU A 70 2.46 1.09 -9.49
C LEU A 70 2.25 1.59 -10.92
N GLY A 71 2.49 2.87 -11.19
CA GLY A 71 2.21 3.44 -12.50
C GLY A 71 0.75 3.23 -12.91
N ALA A 72 0.52 2.51 -14.01
CA ALA A 72 -0.82 2.22 -14.52
C ALA A 72 -1.66 1.36 -13.55
N ASP A 73 -1.04 0.48 -12.77
CA ASP A 73 -1.75 -0.42 -11.85
C ASP A 73 -2.32 0.33 -10.62
N ALA A 74 -1.98 1.61 -10.43
CA ALA A 74 -2.58 2.45 -9.40
C ALA A 74 -4.11 2.59 -9.56
N GLU A 75 -4.64 2.34 -10.76
CA GLU A 75 -6.09 2.32 -11.03
C GLU A 75 -6.86 1.33 -10.16
N LEU A 76 -6.21 0.23 -9.72
CA LEU A 76 -6.77 -0.77 -8.82
C LEU A 76 -7.24 -0.17 -7.48
N LEU A 77 -6.62 0.93 -7.03
CA LEU A 77 -6.94 1.58 -5.77
C LEU A 77 -7.91 2.77 -5.94
N THR A 78 -8.05 3.32 -7.15
CA THR A 78 -8.72 4.60 -7.39
C THR A 78 -10.14 4.67 -6.84
N ARG A 79 -10.96 3.63 -7.08
CA ARG A 79 -12.36 3.59 -6.62
C ARG A 79 -12.46 3.63 -5.09
N ASP A 80 -11.60 2.88 -4.41
CA ASP A 80 -11.60 2.78 -2.96
C ASP A 80 -11.05 4.07 -2.33
N LEU A 81 -10.03 4.68 -2.93
CA LEU A 81 -9.51 5.98 -2.50
C LEU A 81 -10.54 7.10 -2.64
N MET A 82 -11.31 7.14 -3.72
CA MET A 82 -12.44 8.07 -3.86
C MET A 82 -13.51 7.84 -2.79
N SER A 83 -13.73 6.57 -2.40
CA SER A 83 -14.67 6.23 -1.32
C SER A 83 -14.19 6.75 0.04
N LEU A 84 -12.88 6.73 0.31
CA LEU A 84 -12.31 7.36 1.50
C LEU A 84 -12.50 8.89 1.50
N ASP A 85 -12.33 9.58 0.37
CA ASP A 85 -12.57 11.03 0.31
C ASP A 85 -14.05 11.38 0.57
N VAL A 86 -14.97 10.54 0.09
CA VAL A 86 -16.41 10.69 0.37
C VAL A 86 -16.68 10.47 1.86
N TYR A 87 -16.07 9.45 2.47
CA TYR A 87 -16.16 9.23 3.91
C TYR A 87 -15.65 10.44 4.70
N ALA A 88 -14.45 10.94 4.40
CA ALA A 88 -13.84 12.08 5.09
C ALA A 88 -14.75 13.31 5.05
N ARG A 89 -15.28 13.66 3.87
CA ARG A 89 -16.23 14.79 3.72
C ARG A 89 -17.54 14.56 4.47
N GLY A 90 -18.09 13.35 4.42
CA GLY A 90 -19.34 12.99 5.10
C GLY A 90 -19.22 12.89 6.62
N SER A 91 -18.01 12.61 7.13
CA SER A 91 -17.75 12.42 8.55
C SER A 91 -18.09 13.64 9.41
N ARG A 92 -17.99 14.86 8.84
CA ARG A 92 -18.30 16.13 9.51
C ARG A 92 -19.70 16.20 10.12
N ARG A 93 -20.62 15.36 9.66
CA ARG A 93 -22.03 15.29 10.12
C ARG A 93 -22.26 14.26 11.24
N ARG A 94 -21.23 13.52 11.65
CA ARG A 94 -21.29 12.43 12.64
C ARG A 94 -20.30 12.69 13.77
N ALA A 95 -20.62 12.19 14.97
CA ALA A 95 -19.71 12.30 16.10
C ALA A 95 -18.49 11.38 15.87
N PRO A 96 -17.25 11.84 16.17
CA PRO A 96 -16.06 10.99 16.07
C PRO A 96 -16.15 9.71 16.92
N ALA A 97 -16.85 9.77 18.06
CA ALA A 97 -17.07 8.61 18.93
C ALA A 97 -17.89 7.50 18.24
N ASP A 98 -18.87 7.85 17.40
CA ASP A 98 -19.68 6.88 16.65
C ASP A 98 -18.82 6.17 15.59
N ASP A 99 -17.95 6.91 14.90
CA ASP A 99 -16.99 6.36 13.94
C ASP A 99 -16.00 5.40 14.63
N LEU A 100 -15.46 5.81 15.78
CA LEU A 100 -14.54 4.98 16.57
C LEU A 100 -15.22 3.69 17.06
N ALA A 101 -16.44 3.80 17.58
CA ALA A 101 -17.19 2.64 18.05
C ALA A 101 -17.47 1.65 16.91
N ALA A 102 -17.89 2.14 15.73
CA ALA A 102 -18.13 1.29 14.57
C ALA A 102 -16.86 0.60 14.07
N LEU A 103 -15.74 1.33 13.96
CA LEU A 103 -14.45 0.78 13.54
C LEU A 103 -13.93 -0.26 14.53
N ARG A 104 -14.04 0.00 15.85
CA ARG A 104 -13.64 -0.97 16.89
C ARG A 104 -14.52 -2.21 16.86
N ALA A 105 -15.83 -2.07 16.66
CA ALA A 105 -16.74 -3.21 16.55
C ALA A 105 -16.38 -4.11 15.35
N ASP A 106 -16.11 -3.53 14.19
CA ASP A 106 -15.64 -4.28 13.03
C ASP A 106 -14.26 -4.92 13.28
N HIS A 107 -13.31 -4.20 13.87
CA HIS A 107 -11.98 -4.72 14.18
C HIS A 107 -12.02 -5.89 15.17
N ASP A 108 -12.69 -5.71 16.31
CA ASP A 108 -12.78 -6.71 17.38
C ASP A 108 -13.47 -7.99 16.86
N ARG A 109 -14.42 -7.87 15.92
CA ARG A 109 -15.13 -9.01 15.30
C ARG A 109 -14.38 -9.67 14.15
N LEU A 110 -13.74 -8.88 13.28
CA LEU A 110 -13.25 -9.34 11.97
C LEU A 110 -11.73 -9.47 11.87
N VAL A 111 -10.99 -8.68 12.64
CA VAL A 111 -9.52 -8.60 12.56
C VAL A 111 -8.88 -9.32 13.75
N ALA A 112 -9.30 -8.99 14.97
CA ALA A 112 -8.70 -9.53 16.19
C ALA A 112 -8.64 -11.08 16.27
N PRO A 113 -9.63 -11.86 15.75
CA PRO A 113 -9.57 -13.32 15.80
C PRO A 113 -8.45 -13.97 14.99
N GLU A 114 -7.88 -13.27 14.00
CA GLU A 114 -6.80 -13.81 13.15
C GLU A 114 -5.42 -13.72 13.83
N GLY A 115 -5.35 -13.11 15.02
CA GLY A 115 -4.11 -12.89 15.75
C GLY A 115 -3.36 -11.62 15.31
N ASP A 116 -2.14 -11.43 15.83
CA ASP A 116 -1.34 -10.25 15.51
C ASP A 116 -0.61 -10.39 14.17
N LEU A 117 -1.26 -9.91 13.11
CA LEU A 117 -0.66 -9.73 11.78
C LEU A 117 0.04 -8.36 11.62
N THR A 118 -0.04 -7.48 12.62
CA THR A 118 0.56 -6.14 12.56
C THR A 118 2.08 -6.23 12.62
N ALA A 119 2.61 -7.09 13.50
CA ALA A 119 4.05 -7.32 13.61
C ALA A 119 4.72 -7.77 12.29
N PRO A 120 4.27 -8.84 11.60
CA PRO A 120 4.87 -9.24 10.32
C PRO A 120 4.67 -8.20 9.20
N VAL A 121 3.57 -7.44 9.19
CA VAL A 121 3.41 -6.34 8.23
C VAL A 121 4.45 -5.23 8.45
N ARG A 122 4.68 -4.84 9.72
CA ARG A 122 5.71 -3.85 10.08
C ARG A 122 7.13 -4.35 9.76
N GLU A 123 7.39 -5.64 9.90
CA GLU A 123 8.65 -6.27 9.47
C GLU A 123 8.88 -6.06 7.97
N VAL A 124 7.87 -6.34 7.12
CA VAL A 124 7.97 -6.13 5.66
C VAL A 124 8.14 -4.64 5.32
N ALA A 125 7.42 -3.73 5.99
CA ALA A 125 7.60 -2.29 5.80
C ALA A 125 9.03 -1.84 6.10
N GLU A 126 9.62 -2.38 7.17
CA GLU A 126 11.00 -2.08 7.54
C GLU A 126 12.02 -2.63 6.53
N MET A 127 11.79 -3.83 6.02
CA MET A 127 12.61 -4.38 4.94
C MET A 127 12.57 -3.51 3.68
N CYS A 128 11.40 -3.00 3.30
CA CYS A 128 11.28 -2.06 2.17
C CYS A 128 12.09 -0.77 2.41
N ARG A 129 12.15 -0.27 3.65
CA ARG A 129 13.00 0.88 4.01
C ARG A 129 14.49 0.53 3.91
N GLN A 130 14.89 -0.68 4.32
CA GLN A 130 16.26 -1.17 4.17
C GLN A 130 16.63 -1.34 2.70
N GLU A 131 15.72 -1.87 1.87
CA GLU A 131 15.89 -1.95 0.42
C GLU A 131 16.14 -0.55 -0.16
N ALA A 132 15.29 0.42 0.20
CA ALA A 132 15.44 1.80 -0.26
C ALA A 132 16.81 2.40 0.10
N ALA A 133 17.31 2.14 1.31
CA ALA A 133 18.62 2.60 1.77
C ALA A 133 19.77 1.92 1.00
N ALA A 134 19.67 0.62 0.72
CA ALA A 134 20.66 -0.12 -0.08
C ALA A 134 20.75 0.45 -1.51
N TRP A 135 19.60 0.67 -2.18
CA TRP A 135 19.58 1.27 -3.50
C TRP A 135 20.14 2.70 -3.53
N ALA A 136 19.78 3.52 -2.54
CA ALA A 136 20.24 4.91 -2.44
C ALA A 136 21.76 5.01 -2.19
N SER A 137 22.34 4.07 -1.44
CA SER A 137 23.79 4.01 -1.18
C SER A 137 24.59 3.32 -2.29
N GLY A 138 23.92 2.69 -3.27
CA GLY A 138 24.55 2.01 -4.39
C GLY A 138 24.80 0.52 -4.21
N ASP A 139 24.37 -0.07 -3.09
CA ASP A 139 24.40 -1.52 -2.87
C ASP A 139 23.25 -2.21 -3.60
N MET A 140 23.42 -2.41 -4.91
CA MET A 140 22.42 -3.05 -5.76
C MET A 140 22.24 -4.55 -5.44
N ALA A 141 23.29 -5.21 -4.93
CA ALA A 141 23.22 -6.63 -4.59
C ALA A 141 22.40 -6.82 -3.31
N GLY A 142 22.67 -6.02 -2.27
CA GLY A 142 21.89 -5.97 -1.05
C GLY A 142 20.42 -5.60 -1.31
N GLY A 143 20.16 -4.58 -2.14
CA GLY A 143 18.80 -4.19 -2.52
C GLY A 143 18.01 -5.35 -3.17
N ARG A 144 18.60 -6.06 -4.12
CA ARG A 144 17.95 -7.24 -4.74
C ARG A 144 17.74 -8.39 -3.76
N ALA A 145 18.69 -8.63 -2.86
CA ALA A 145 18.58 -9.67 -1.84
C ALA A 145 17.43 -9.37 -0.86
N LEU A 146 17.31 -8.12 -0.42
CA LEU A 146 16.20 -7.65 0.43
C LEU A 146 14.86 -7.82 -0.28
N ARG A 147 14.74 -7.42 -1.55
CA ARG A 147 13.49 -7.60 -2.33
C ARG A 147 13.06 -9.07 -2.43
N ALA A 148 14.01 -9.99 -2.60
CA ALA A 148 13.72 -11.42 -2.64
C ALA A 148 13.26 -11.95 -1.27
N GLU A 149 13.93 -11.53 -0.18
CA GLU A 149 13.54 -11.89 1.18
C GLU A 149 12.17 -11.31 1.55
N GLU A 150 11.84 -10.07 1.14
CA GLU A 150 10.53 -9.46 1.35
C GLU A 150 9.43 -10.32 0.75
N ARG A 151 9.61 -10.76 -0.51
CA ARG A 151 8.66 -11.65 -1.19
C ARG A 151 8.44 -12.93 -0.40
N ARG A 152 9.54 -13.56 0.04
CA ARG A 152 9.49 -14.78 0.85
C ARG A 152 8.72 -14.55 2.16
N ARG A 153 8.98 -13.43 2.86
CA ARG A 153 8.28 -13.08 4.10
C ARG A 153 6.79 -12.82 3.89
N ILE A 154 6.42 -12.13 2.82
CA ILE A 154 5.01 -11.93 2.45
C ILE A 154 4.32 -13.28 2.25
N GLU A 155 4.94 -14.18 1.47
CA GLU A 155 4.38 -15.51 1.18
C GLU A 155 4.25 -16.41 2.41
N GLU A 156 5.25 -16.40 3.30
CA GLU A 156 5.26 -17.28 4.47
C GLU A 156 4.42 -16.74 5.64
N ARG A 157 4.38 -15.41 5.82
CA ARG A 157 3.89 -14.79 7.07
C ARG A 157 2.59 -14.02 6.89
N LEU A 158 2.35 -13.45 5.71
CA LEU A 158 1.17 -12.62 5.46
C LEU A 158 0.11 -13.34 4.64
N VAL A 159 0.48 -14.02 3.57
CA VAL A 159 -0.45 -14.74 2.70
C VAL A 159 -1.34 -15.75 3.44
N PRO A 160 -0.91 -16.46 4.50
CA PRO A 160 -1.79 -17.39 5.20
C PRO A 160 -2.98 -16.75 5.91
N GLY A 161 -2.90 -15.48 6.32
CA GLY A 161 -3.94 -14.82 7.13
C GLY A 161 -4.48 -13.51 6.56
N LEU A 162 -3.63 -12.69 5.94
CA LEU A 162 -3.99 -11.36 5.47
C LEU A 162 -5.10 -11.35 4.39
N PRO A 163 -5.16 -12.31 3.42
CA PRO A 163 -6.30 -12.41 2.52
C PRO A 163 -7.64 -12.61 3.24
N ASN A 164 -7.65 -13.43 4.30
CA ASN A 164 -8.87 -13.70 5.07
C ASN A 164 -9.33 -12.44 5.83
N VAL A 165 -8.41 -11.73 6.51
CA VAL A 165 -8.72 -10.43 7.15
C VAL A 165 -9.28 -9.44 6.13
N GLY A 166 -8.58 -9.25 5.01
CA GLY A 166 -8.97 -8.29 3.98
C GLY A 166 -10.36 -8.60 3.42
N ALA A 167 -10.66 -9.87 3.20
CA ALA A 167 -11.96 -10.36 2.74
C ALA A 167 -13.08 -10.11 3.73
N ARG A 168 -12.88 -10.51 4.99
CA ARG A 168 -13.84 -10.33 6.07
C ARG A 168 -14.17 -8.85 6.25
N LEU A 169 -13.16 -7.97 6.25
CA LEU A 169 -13.37 -6.52 6.26
C LEU A 169 -14.16 -6.07 5.02
N ALA A 170 -13.76 -6.48 3.81
CA ALA A 170 -14.36 -6.02 2.56
C ALA A 170 -15.82 -6.46 2.35
N LEU A 171 -16.20 -7.61 2.89
CA LEU A 171 -17.50 -8.26 2.67
C LEU A 171 -18.43 -8.16 3.88
N GLU A 172 -17.92 -8.34 5.10
CA GLU A 172 -18.74 -8.53 6.30
C GLU A 172 -18.78 -7.31 7.22
N ALA A 173 -17.90 -6.33 7.05
CA ALA A 173 -17.86 -5.17 7.93
C ALA A 173 -19.18 -4.36 7.86
N GLU A 174 -19.62 -3.81 8.98
CA GLU A 174 -20.83 -2.98 9.02
C GLU A 174 -20.54 -1.57 8.52
N ALA A 175 -19.41 -1.00 8.94
CA ALA A 175 -19.01 0.32 8.49
C ALA A 175 -18.48 0.23 7.05
N ARG A 176 -19.08 1.04 6.16
CA ARG A 176 -18.64 1.11 4.75
C ARG A 176 -17.16 1.43 4.61
N VAL A 177 -16.61 2.25 5.51
CA VAL A 177 -15.18 2.61 5.50
C VAL A 177 -14.29 1.39 5.81
N SER A 178 -14.68 0.53 6.75
CA SER A 178 -13.99 -0.74 7.02
C SER A 178 -13.94 -1.63 5.78
N ARG A 179 -15.05 -1.70 5.02
CA ARG A 179 -15.08 -2.43 3.73
C ARG A 179 -14.08 -1.88 2.73
N THR A 180 -14.03 -0.56 2.59
CA THR A 180 -13.06 0.12 1.71
C THR A 180 -11.63 -0.15 2.15
N LEU A 181 -11.33 -0.10 3.46
CA LEU A 181 -10.02 -0.42 3.99
C LEU A 181 -9.62 -1.88 3.72
N GLY A 182 -10.55 -2.83 3.88
CA GLY A 182 -10.32 -4.24 3.53
C GLY A 182 -9.94 -4.45 2.06
N ARG A 183 -10.61 -3.75 1.13
CA ARG A 183 -10.29 -3.80 -0.31
C ARG A 183 -8.90 -3.23 -0.64
N LEU A 184 -8.50 -2.15 0.04
CA LEU A 184 -7.17 -1.55 -0.10
C LEU A 184 -6.07 -2.50 0.41
N VAL A 185 -6.30 -3.16 1.55
CA VAL A 185 -5.39 -4.20 2.07
C VAL A 185 -5.21 -5.33 1.04
N LEU A 186 -6.30 -5.82 0.45
CA LEU A 186 -6.24 -6.86 -0.60
C LEU A 186 -5.53 -6.37 -1.86
N ALA A 187 -5.74 -5.11 -2.28
CA ALA A 187 -5.06 -4.53 -3.43
C ALA A 187 -3.53 -4.53 -3.24
N VAL A 188 -3.07 -4.06 -2.09
CA VAL A 188 -1.64 -3.99 -1.75
C VAL A 188 -1.01 -5.36 -1.69
N LEU A 189 -1.67 -6.32 -1.03
CA LEU A 189 -1.20 -7.69 -1.01
C LEU A 189 -1.19 -8.29 -2.43
N SER A 190 -2.16 -7.97 -3.28
CA SER A 190 -2.23 -8.52 -4.64
C SER A 190 -1.04 -8.08 -5.48
N VAL A 191 -0.80 -6.78 -5.48
CA VAL A 191 0.36 -6.15 -6.10
C VAL A 191 1.68 -6.73 -5.56
N GLU A 192 1.83 -6.80 -4.24
CA GLU A 192 3.09 -7.22 -3.61
C GLU A 192 3.32 -8.72 -3.60
N SER A 193 2.33 -9.54 -3.92
CA SER A 193 2.47 -10.99 -4.08
C SER A 193 2.40 -11.45 -5.53
N GLY A 194 1.91 -10.60 -6.45
CA GLY A 194 1.64 -10.95 -7.84
C GLY A 194 0.41 -11.86 -8.01
N LYS A 195 -0.40 -12.05 -6.96
CA LYS A 195 -1.62 -12.87 -6.97
C LYS A 195 -2.84 -11.96 -6.85
N ASP A 196 -3.84 -12.13 -7.70
CA ASP A 196 -5.05 -11.31 -7.67
C ASP A 196 -6.02 -11.76 -6.54
N TYR A 197 -5.79 -11.26 -5.32
CA TYR A 197 -6.64 -11.58 -4.16
C TYR A 197 -7.97 -10.83 -4.18
N GLN A 198 -8.03 -9.67 -4.81
CA GLN A 198 -9.30 -8.97 -5.00
C GLN A 198 -10.26 -9.86 -5.80
N ARG A 199 -9.83 -10.40 -6.94
CA ARG A 199 -10.64 -11.33 -7.72
C ARG A 199 -10.81 -12.69 -7.05
N ALA A 200 -9.78 -13.22 -6.40
CA ALA A 200 -9.85 -14.56 -5.81
C ALA A 200 -10.86 -14.62 -4.65
N VAL A 201 -10.96 -13.53 -3.87
CA VAL A 201 -11.75 -13.54 -2.63
C VAL A 201 -13.01 -12.69 -2.69
N LEU A 202 -13.03 -11.62 -3.48
CA LEU A 202 -14.21 -10.75 -3.63
C LEU A 202 -15.08 -11.14 -4.82
N ARG A 203 -14.96 -12.37 -5.36
CA ARG A 203 -15.79 -12.78 -6.50
C ARG A 203 -17.23 -12.36 -6.27
N ASP A 204 -17.72 -11.50 -7.16
CA ASP A 204 -19.15 -11.35 -7.35
C ASP A 204 -19.62 -12.72 -7.86
N ASP A 205 -20.58 -13.32 -7.15
CA ASP A 205 -21.46 -14.30 -7.73
C ASP A 205 -22.20 -13.59 -8.89
N GLU A 206 -21.62 -13.61 -10.10
CA GLU A 206 -22.41 -13.46 -11.33
C GLU A 206 -23.29 -14.70 -11.53
#